data_AF-A0A1V6F132-F1
#
_entry.id   AF-A0A1V6F132-F1
#
_cell.length_a   1.000
_cell.length_b   1.000
_cell.length_c   1.000
_cell.angle_alpha   90.00
_cell.angle_beta   90.00
_cell.angle_gamma   90.00
#
_symmetry.space_group_name_H-M   'P 1'
#
loop_
_entity.id
_entity.type
_entity.pdbx_description
1 polymer ?
#
loop_
_entity_poly.entity_id
_entity_poly.type
_entity_poly.pdbx_seq_one_letter_code
_entity_poly.pdbx_strand_id
1 'polypeptide(L)'
;MVQQRNAMLKRNYSSKELSSWNLAFATSLAEVWKYRNRYLQQINSALKEAFKDIFPASADITIGYLSSLKLPLESPVEDIIKQLAALEEREKMLQRSIVGAHLDDYEFKLQEHRMRIYASQGQKRIAVIILKLLQAHLIEKITSIKPILLFDDIFAELDTYNSQQIRNCINNHYQVFISSPKEDIRNIWQDYPIKYLKGIAQ
;
A
#
# COMPACT_ATOMS: atom_id res chain seq x y z
N MET A 1 3.37 -18.96 9.70
CA MET A 1 2.70 -19.97 8.85
C MET A 1 3.40 -20.23 7.52
N VAL A 2 3.69 -19.22 6.67
CA VAL A 2 4.49 -19.42 5.42
C VAL A 2 5.82 -20.14 5.68
N GLN A 3 6.57 -19.68 6.69
CA GLN A 3 7.85 -20.31 7.07
C GLN A 3 7.70 -21.79 7.47
N GLN A 4 6.62 -22.14 8.18
CA GLN A 4 6.35 -23.51 8.62
C GLN A 4 5.98 -24.42 7.43
N ARG A 5 5.13 -23.93 6.52
CA ARG A 5 4.82 -24.64 5.27
C ARG A 5 6.06 -24.84 4.40
N ASN A 6 6.92 -23.82 4.28
CA ASN A 6 8.19 -23.93 3.55
C ASN A 6 9.15 -24.93 4.22
N ALA A 7 9.19 -24.99 5.56
CA ALA A 7 9.98 -25.99 6.27
C ALA A 7 9.49 -27.43 5.99
N MET A 8 8.16 -27.62 5.89
CA MET A 8 7.57 -28.90 5.49
C MET A 8 7.96 -29.27 4.05
N LEU A 9 7.87 -28.34 3.09
CA LEU A 9 8.23 -28.57 1.69
C LEU A 9 9.70 -28.96 1.45
N LYS A 10 10.59 -28.70 2.41
CA LYS A 10 12.03 -29.03 2.35
C LYS A 10 12.35 -30.47 2.73
N ARG A 11 11.40 -31.22 3.27
CA ARG A 11 11.60 -32.61 3.70
C ARG A 11 10.57 -33.53 3.07
N ASN A 12 10.70 -34.83 3.32
CA ASN A 12 9.63 -35.76 3.01
C ASN A 12 8.44 -35.53 3.96
N TYR A 13 7.24 -35.52 3.39
CA TYR A 13 5.98 -35.30 4.09
C TYR A 13 4.93 -36.29 3.58
N SER A 14 3.92 -36.56 4.41
CA SER A 14 2.77 -37.37 4.00
C SER A 14 1.68 -36.50 3.35
N SER A 15 0.80 -37.11 2.57
CA SER A 15 -0.36 -36.39 2.00
C SER A 15 -1.28 -35.80 3.07
N LYS A 16 -1.39 -36.45 4.24
CA LYS A 16 -2.17 -35.96 5.39
C LYS A 16 -1.52 -34.73 6.04
N GLU A 17 -0.20 -34.72 6.12
CA GLU A 17 0.54 -33.56 6.63
C GLU A 17 0.39 -32.37 5.67
N LEU A 18 0.55 -32.60 4.37
CA LEU A 18 0.36 -31.57 3.36
C LEU A 18 -1.06 -30.98 3.39
N SER A 19 -2.09 -31.81 3.46
CA SER A 19 -3.48 -31.34 3.47
C SER A 19 -3.78 -30.48 4.70
N SER A 20 -3.25 -30.85 5.87
CA SER A 20 -3.37 -30.06 7.10
C SER A 20 -2.70 -28.69 6.96
N TRP A 21 -1.49 -28.63 6.41
CA TRP A 21 -0.79 -27.36 6.16
C TRP A 21 -1.45 -26.51 5.08
N ASN A 22 -1.97 -27.12 4.01
CA ASN A 22 -2.69 -26.41 2.96
C ASN A 22 -4.00 -25.82 3.48
N LEU A 23 -4.73 -26.54 4.34
CA LEU A 23 -5.92 -26.00 5.00
C LEU A 23 -5.55 -24.79 5.87
N ALA A 24 -4.58 -24.94 6.76
CA ALA A 24 -4.13 -23.83 7.61
C ALA A 24 -3.71 -22.61 6.77
N PHE A 25 -2.95 -22.84 5.69
CA PHE A 25 -2.53 -21.83 4.74
C PHE A 25 -3.68 -21.12 4.05
N ALA A 26 -4.61 -21.87 3.49
CA ALA A 26 -5.77 -21.31 2.82
C ALA A 26 -6.65 -20.50 3.79
N THR A 27 -6.84 -20.98 5.02
CA THR A 27 -7.62 -20.27 6.05
C THR A 27 -7.02 -18.92 6.41
N SER A 28 -5.73 -18.83 6.76
CA SER A 28 -5.17 -17.50 7.08
C SER A 28 -4.98 -16.64 5.84
N LEU A 29 -4.80 -17.22 4.65
CA LEU A 29 -4.77 -16.45 3.42
C LEU A 29 -6.11 -15.75 3.16
N ALA A 30 -7.22 -16.49 3.29
CA ALA A 30 -8.57 -15.93 3.16
C ALA A 30 -8.83 -14.83 4.19
N GLU A 31 -8.35 -15.00 5.43
CA GLU A 31 -8.45 -13.95 6.46
C GLU A 31 -7.66 -12.69 6.08
N VAL A 32 -6.42 -12.82 5.62
CA VAL A 32 -5.61 -11.67 5.16
C VAL A 32 -6.25 -10.99 3.95
N TRP A 33 -6.74 -11.77 2.98
CA TRP A 33 -7.45 -11.24 1.82
C TRP A 33 -8.70 -10.48 2.20
N LYS A 34 -9.47 -10.94 3.18
CA LYS A 34 -10.63 -10.22 3.72
C LYS A 34 -10.25 -8.82 4.24
N TYR A 35 -9.20 -8.72 5.05
CA TYR A 35 -8.73 -7.42 5.56
C TYR A 35 -8.20 -6.52 4.45
N ARG A 36 -7.42 -7.07 3.50
CA ARG A 36 -6.88 -6.32 2.36
C ARG A 36 -7.98 -5.81 1.44
N ASN A 37 -8.99 -6.63 1.14
CA ASN A 37 -10.12 -6.26 0.31
C ASN A 37 -10.92 -5.11 0.95
N ARG A 38 -11.23 -5.24 2.25
CA ARG A 38 -11.91 -4.17 3.01
C ARG A 38 -11.11 -2.86 2.98
N TYR A 39 -9.80 -2.93 3.20
CA TYR A 39 -8.95 -1.75 3.19
C TYR A 39 -8.86 -1.10 1.79
N LEU A 40 -8.76 -1.91 0.73
CA LEU A 40 -8.77 -1.43 -0.65
C LEU A 40 -10.08 -0.74 -1.03
N GLN A 41 -11.23 -1.29 -0.62
CA GLN A 41 -12.53 -0.66 -0.83
C GLN A 41 -12.59 0.71 -0.14
N GLN A 42 -12.12 0.79 1.11
CA GLN A 42 -12.07 2.05 1.86
C GLN A 42 -11.16 3.08 1.20
N ILE A 43 -9.96 2.69 0.76
CA ILE A 43 -9.05 3.59 0.05
C ILE A 43 -9.62 4.04 -1.29
N ASN A 44 -10.12 3.13 -2.12
CA ASN A 44 -10.64 3.48 -3.44
C ASN A 44 -11.86 4.41 -3.34
N SER A 45 -12.73 4.19 -2.35
CA SER A 45 -13.81 5.11 -2.04
C SER A 45 -13.28 6.48 -1.60
N ALA A 46 -12.29 6.52 -0.71
CA ALA A 46 -11.74 7.77 -0.21
C ALA A 46 -10.92 8.54 -1.27
N LEU A 47 -10.22 7.86 -2.19
CA LEU A 47 -9.56 8.44 -3.36
C LEU A 47 -10.54 9.22 -4.24
N LYS A 48 -11.75 8.68 -4.42
CA LYS A 48 -12.77 9.30 -5.25
C LYS A 48 -13.37 10.57 -4.63
N GLU A 49 -13.40 10.66 -3.29
CA GLU A 49 -14.20 11.66 -2.58
C GLU A 49 -13.37 12.69 -1.81
N ALA A 50 -12.38 12.27 -1.03
CA ALA A 50 -11.80 13.09 0.03
C ALA A 50 -10.95 14.27 -0.47
N PHE A 51 -10.35 14.14 -1.66
CA PHE A 51 -9.42 15.14 -2.20
C PHE A 51 -9.76 15.60 -3.61
N LYS A 52 -10.94 15.28 -4.13
CA LYS A 52 -11.31 15.63 -5.52
C LYS A 52 -11.22 17.14 -5.80
N ASP A 53 -11.52 17.97 -4.80
CA ASP A 53 -11.55 19.43 -4.95
C ASP A 53 -10.14 20.04 -4.97
N ILE A 54 -9.14 19.32 -4.45
CA ILE A 54 -7.75 19.78 -4.34
C ILE A 54 -6.86 19.06 -5.37
N PHE A 55 -7.13 17.78 -5.60
CA PHE A 55 -6.48 16.95 -6.60
C PHE A 55 -7.55 16.28 -7.47
N PRO A 56 -8.09 16.95 -8.50
CA PRO A 56 -9.11 16.38 -9.37
C PRO A 56 -8.69 15.05 -10.00
N ALA A 57 -7.41 14.93 -10.38
CA ALA A 57 -6.83 13.70 -10.94
C ALA A 57 -6.85 12.51 -9.96
N SER A 58 -7.03 12.73 -8.65
CA SER A 58 -7.14 11.64 -7.67
C SER A 58 -8.42 10.81 -7.83
N ALA A 59 -9.49 11.41 -8.36
CA ALA A 59 -10.74 10.71 -8.61
C ALA A 59 -10.63 9.63 -9.72
N ASP A 60 -9.63 9.77 -10.58
CA ASP A 60 -9.32 8.82 -11.65
C ASP A 60 -8.33 7.72 -11.21
N ILE A 61 -7.79 7.81 -9.98
CA ILE A 61 -6.84 6.83 -9.47
C ILE A 61 -7.61 5.68 -8.81
N THR A 62 -7.28 4.46 -9.22
CA THR A 62 -7.77 3.23 -8.59
C THR A 62 -6.60 2.33 -8.22
N ILE A 63 -6.75 1.57 -7.13
CA ILE A 63 -5.78 0.59 -6.68
C ILE A 63 -6.42 -0.80 -6.77
N GLY A 64 -5.88 -1.62 -7.67
CA GLY A 64 -6.21 -3.02 -7.83
C GLY A 64 -5.32 -3.92 -6.98
N TYR A 65 -5.81 -5.13 -6.69
CA TYR A 65 -5.03 -6.17 -6.02
C TYR A 65 -4.57 -7.22 -7.03
N LEU A 66 -3.28 -7.54 -7.01
CA LEU A 66 -2.67 -8.57 -7.84
C LEU A 66 -2.39 -9.81 -6.99
N SER A 67 -3.37 -10.73 -6.98
CA SER A 67 -3.22 -12.03 -6.33
C SER A 67 -2.28 -12.93 -7.14
N SER A 68 -1.24 -13.45 -6.49
CA SER A 68 -0.33 -14.47 -7.03
C SER A 68 -1.04 -15.79 -7.35
N LEU A 69 -2.15 -16.08 -6.65
CA LEU A 69 -3.03 -17.23 -6.92
C LEU A 69 -3.97 -17.00 -8.10
N LYS A 70 -4.07 -15.77 -8.64
CA LYS A 70 -5.01 -15.40 -9.69
C LYS A 70 -6.48 -15.72 -9.36
N LEU A 71 -6.80 -15.74 -8.06
CA LEU A 71 -8.15 -15.88 -7.54
C LEU A 71 -8.66 -14.52 -7.05
N PRO A 72 -9.98 -14.26 -7.13
CA PRO A 72 -10.61 -13.17 -6.41
C PRO A 72 -10.30 -13.22 -4.89
N LEU A 73 -10.17 -12.05 -4.26
CA LEU A 73 -9.90 -11.93 -2.81
C LEU A 73 -10.99 -12.55 -1.93
N GLU A 74 -12.20 -12.69 -2.46
CA GLU A 74 -13.36 -13.26 -1.76
C GLU A 74 -13.54 -14.76 -2.05
N SER A 75 -12.59 -15.38 -2.78
CA SER A 75 -12.65 -16.81 -3.07
C SER A 75 -12.71 -17.65 -1.78
N PRO A 76 -13.56 -18.69 -1.77
CA PRO A 76 -13.69 -19.59 -0.64
C PRO A 76 -12.39 -20.39 -0.40
N VAL A 77 -12.22 -20.88 0.83
CA VAL A 77 -11.02 -21.62 1.25
C VAL A 77 -10.80 -22.86 0.38
N GLU A 78 -11.87 -23.51 -0.05
CA GLU A 78 -11.87 -24.69 -0.91
C GLU A 78 -11.22 -24.41 -2.28
N ASP A 79 -11.50 -23.24 -2.87
CA ASP A 79 -10.90 -22.83 -4.15
C ASP A 79 -9.40 -22.55 -4.00
N ILE A 80 -9.00 -21.94 -2.87
CA ILE A 80 -7.59 -21.72 -2.54
C ILE A 80 -6.87 -23.07 -2.41
N ILE A 81 -7.45 -24.03 -1.66
CA ILE A 81 -6.87 -25.37 -1.50
C ILE A 81 -6.73 -26.08 -2.85
N LYS A 82 -7.76 -25.98 -3.70
CA LYS A 82 -7.73 -26.56 -5.05
C LYS A 82 -6.59 -25.98 -5.90
N GLN A 83 -6.36 -24.67 -5.83
CA GLN A 83 -5.23 -24.05 -6.52
C GLN A 83 -3.88 -24.46 -5.94
N LEU A 84 -3.77 -24.58 -4.61
CA LEU A 84 -2.53 -25.07 -3.97
C LEU A 84 -2.20 -26.50 -4.40
N ALA A 85 -3.20 -27.37 -4.54
CA ALA A 85 -3.00 -28.74 -5.03
C ALA A 85 -2.44 -28.76 -6.46
N ALA A 86 -2.90 -27.86 -7.34
CA ALA A 86 -2.36 -27.73 -8.69
C ALA A 86 -0.90 -27.23 -8.75
N LEU A 87 -0.39 -26.64 -7.67
CA LEU A 87 0.97 -26.11 -7.57
C LEU A 87 1.92 -27.01 -6.78
N GLU A 88 1.44 -28.10 -6.18
CA GLU A 88 2.18 -28.93 -5.24
C GLU A 88 3.53 -29.39 -5.77
N GLU A 89 3.56 -30.02 -6.95
CA GLU A 89 4.80 -30.53 -7.57
C GLU A 89 5.83 -29.42 -7.77
N ARG A 90 5.36 -28.24 -8.19
CA ARG A 90 6.22 -27.09 -8.42
C ARG A 90 6.75 -26.51 -7.10
N GLU A 91 5.92 -26.42 -6.08
CA GLU A 91 6.31 -25.94 -4.75
C GLU A 91 7.26 -26.90 -4.04
N LYS A 92 7.08 -28.21 -4.24
CA LYS A 92 7.98 -29.27 -3.76
C LYS A 92 9.35 -29.16 -4.43
N MET A 93 9.40 -29.02 -5.76
CA MET A 93 10.65 -28.83 -6.50
C MET A 93 11.41 -27.58 -6.05
N LEU A 94 10.68 -26.47 -5.81
CA LEU A 94 11.26 -25.20 -5.36
C LEU A 94 11.46 -25.11 -3.85
N GLN A 95 10.99 -26.11 -3.09
CA GLN A 95 11.04 -26.19 -1.63
C GLN A 95 10.53 -24.93 -0.90
N ARG A 96 9.53 -24.26 -1.49
CA ARG A 96 8.92 -23.05 -0.95
C ARG A 96 7.53 -22.82 -1.51
N SER A 97 6.71 -22.12 -0.75
CA SER A 97 5.45 -21.57 -1.22
C SER A 97 5.74 -20.53 -2.32
N ILE A 98 5.02 -20.61 -3.43
CA ILE A 98 5.20 -19.70 -4.59
C ILE A 98 4.01 -18.79 -4.83
N VAL A 99 3.00 -18.89 -3.96
CA VAL A 99 1.80 -18.06 -3.97
C VAL A 99 1.37 -17.71 -2.55
N GLY A 100 0.48 -16.72 -2.44
CA GLY A 100 -0.15 -16.25 -1.20
C GLY A 100 0.16 -14.78 -0.91
N ALA A 101 -0.49 -14.22 0.11
CA ALA A 101 -0.45 -12.78 0.45
C ALA A 101 0.95 -12.17 0.62
N HIS A 102 1.97 -12.96 0.91
CA HIS A 102 3.36 -12.54 1.02
C HIS A 102 4.06 -12.31 -0.34
N LEU A 103 3.43 -12.74 -1.44
CA LEU A 103 3.88 -12.61 -2.83
C LEU A 103 2.87 -11.86 -3.71
N ASP A 104 1.74 -11.44 -3.13
CA ASP A 104 0.75 -10.60 -3.81
C ASP A 104 1.24 -9.15 -3.89
N ASP A 105 0.70 -8.38 -4.83
CA ASP A 105 1.09 -6.98 -5.09
C ASP A 105 -0.15 -6.08 -5.29
N TYR A 106 0.07 -4.78 -5.45
CA TYR A 106 -0.95 -3.78 -5.74
C TYR A 106 -0.66 -3.08 -7.07
N GLU A 107 -1.71 -2.78 -7.82
CA GLU A 107 -1.61 -2.08 -9.08
C GLU A 107 -2.34 -0.74 -9.03
N PHE A 108 -1.59 0.35 -9.15
CA PHE A 108 -2.14 1.68 -9.30
C PHE A 108 -2.48 1.92 -10.77
N LYS A 109 -3.72 2.31 -11.03
CA LYS A 109 -4.19 2.73 -12.34
C LYS A 109 -4.67 4.17 -12.30
N LEU A 110 -4.37 4.90 -13.35
CA LEU A 110 -5.00 6.18 -13.66
C LEU A 110 -5.95 5.90 -14.83
N GLN A 111 -7.26 5.95 -14.55
CA GLN A 111 -8.28 5.36 -15.41
C GLN A 111 -7.95 3.88 -15.69
N GLU A 112 -7.75 3.49 -16.94
CA GLU A 112 -7.39 2.12 -17.33
C GLU A 112 -5.88 1.87 -17.44
N HIS A 113 -5.05 2.91 -17.27
CA HIS A 113 -3.61 2.81 -17.54
C HIS A 113 -2.80 2.54 -16.27
N ARG A 114 -1.88 1.57 -16.34
CA ARG A 114 -0.94 1.26 -15.26
C ARG A 114 -0.03 2.47 -14.97
N MET A 115 -0.19 3.08 -13.80
CA MET A 115 0.58 4.27 -13.43
C MET A 115 2.08 4.00 -13.42
N ARG A 116 2.50 2.79 -13.03
CA ARG A 116 3.91 2.39 -13.01
C ARG A 116 4.61 2.62 -14.36
N ILE A 117 3.90 2.39 -15.47
CA ILE A 117 4.43 2.45 -16.83
C ILE A 117 4.13 3.82 -17.45
N TYR A 118 2.89 4.29 -17.36
CA TYR A 118 2.41 5.40 -18.18
C TYR A 118 2.38 6.75 -17.48
N ALA A 119 2.35 6.79 -16.14
CA ALA A 119 2.29 8.06 -15.42
C ALA A 119 3.65 8.76 -15.39
N SER A 120 3.64 10.10 -15.44
CA SER A 120 4.84 10.89 -15.23
C SER A 120 5.38 10.71 -13.81
N GLN A 121 6.65 11.04 -13.58
CA GLN A 121 7.23 10.93 -12.24
C GLN A 121 6.51 11.82 -11.22
N GLY A 122 6.07 13.01 -11.62
CA GLY A 122 5.27 13.91 -10.78
C GLY A 122 3.92 13.29 -10.41
N GLN A 123 3.21 12.70 -11.38
CA GLN A 123 1.93 12.02 -11.12
C GLN A 123 2.09 10.84 -10.15
N LYS A 124 3.15 10.04 -10.30
CA LYS A 124 3.45 8.93 -9.37
C LYS A 124 3.66 9.43 -7.95
N ARG A 125 4.44 10.51 -7.77
CA ARG A 125 4.71 11.10 -6.45
C ARG A 125 3.43 11.62 -5.80
N ILE A 126 2.65 12.38 -6.55
CA ILE A 126 1.37 12.93 -6.07
C ILE A 126 0.43 11.81 -5.64
N ALA A 127 0.31 10.74 -6.43
CA ALA A 127 -0.53 9.59 -6.07
C ALA A 127 -0.12 8.95 -4.74
N VAL A 128 1.19 8.78 -4.49
CA VAL A 128 1.71 8.25 -3.23
C VAL A 128 1.43 9.19 -2.06
N ILE A 129 1.60 10.50 -2.24
CA ILE A 129 1.33 11.49 -1.19
C ILE A 129 -0.15 11.53 -0.84
N ILE A 130 -1.03 11.54 -1.85
CA ILE A 130 -2.48 11.48 -1.65
C ILE A 130 -2.85 10.21 -0.88
N LEU A 131 -2.28 9.05 -1.24
CA LEU A 131 -2.52 7.81 -0.51
C LEU A 131 -2.11 7.91 0.97
N LYS A 132 -1.00 8.59 1.29
CA LYS A 132 -0.57 8.82 2.68
C LYS A 132 -1.51 9.75 3.43
N LEU A 133 -1.98 10.82 2.79
CA LEU A 133 -2.98 11.72 3.38
C LEU A 133 -4.33 11.01 3.61
N LEU A 134 -4.75 10.16 2.68
CA LEU A 134 -5.94 9.31 2.82
C LEU A 134 -5.79 8.32 3.97
N GLN A 135 -4.61 7.70 4.09
CA GLN A 135 -4.32 6.80 5.20
C GLN A 135 -4.41 7.53 6.55
N ALA A 136 -3.88 8.75 6.64
CA ALA A 136 -4.02 9.58 7.83
C ALA A 136 -5.48 9.89 8.17
N HIS A 137 -6.27 10.28 7.16
CA HIS A 137 -7.70 10.53 7.31
C HIS A 137 -8.47 9.28 7.76
N LEU A 138 -8.16 8.10 7.20
CA LEU A 138 -8.77 6.83 7.61
C LEU A 138 -8.39 6.44 9.05
N ILE A 139 -7.13 6.67 9.45
CA ILE A 139 -6.69 6.42 10.83
C ILE A 139 -7.48 7.31 11.80
N GLU A 140 -7.60 8.60 11.52
CA GLU A 140 -8.40 9.51 12.35
C GLU A 140 -9.86 9.08 12.39
N LYS A 141 -10.46 8.72 11.25
CA LYS A 141 -11.85 8.27 11.19
C LYS A 141 -12.12 7.01 12.02
N ILE A 142 -11.17 6.07 12.06
CA ILE A 142 -11.33 4.79 12.76
C ILE A 142 -11.00 4.92 14.25
N THR A 143 -9.97 5.70 14.59
CA THR A 143 -9.43 5.77 15.96
C THR A 143 -9.87 7.00 16.74
N SER A 144 -10.44 8.00 16.05
CA SER A 144 -10.68 9.36 16.57
C SER A 144 -9.42 10.09 17.03
N ILE A 145 -8.23 9.57 16.67
CA ILE A 145 -6.93 10.16 17.00
C ILE A 145 -6.32 10.73 15.73
N LYS A 146 -5.93 12.01 15.78
CA LYS A 146 -5.22 12.67 14.69
C LYS A 146 -3.77 12.16 14.63
N PRO A 147 -3.34 11.53 13.52
CA PRO A 147 -1.95 11.13 13.37
C PRO A 147 -1.03 12.33 13.17
N ILE A 148 0.23 12.17 13.54
CA ILE A 148 1.32 13.08 13.20
C ILE A 148 1.83 12.72 11.80
N LEU A 149 1.95 13.69 10.91
CA LEU A 149 2.48 13.49 9.56
C LEU A 149 3.98 13.79 9.53
N LEU A 150 4.75 12.86 8.97
CA LEU A 150 6.19 13.02 8.76
C LEU A 150 6.46 12.99 7.26
N PHE A 151 7.01 14.07 6.73
CA PHE A 151 7.35 14.23 5.33
C PHE A 151 8.87 14.35 5.19
N ASP A 152 9.51 13.27 4.74
CA ASP A 152 10.96 13.21 4.58
C ASP A 152 11.37 13.50 3.13
N ASP A 153 11.90 14.70 2.88
CA ASP A 153 12.37 15.20 1.58
C ASP A 153 11.38 15.09 0.40
N ILE A 154 10.11 14.76 0.65
CA ILE A 154 9.12 14.51 -0.41
C ILE A 154 8.84 15.74 -1.28
N PHE A 155 9.02 16.94 -0.72
CA PHE A 155 8.78 18.21 -1.39
C PHE A 155 9.98 18.67 -2.22
N ALA A 156 11.16 18.07 -2.03
CA ALA A 156 12.37 18.41 -2.79
C ALA A 156 12.17 18.20 -4.30
N GLU A 157 11.28 17.30 -4.70
CA GLU A 157 11.06 16.91 -6.10
C GLU A 157 9.67 17.26 -6.62
N LEU A 158 8.85 17.94 -5.80
CA LEU A 158 7.57 18.49 -6.23
C LEU A 158 7.75 19.90 -6.77
N ASP A 159 6.89 20.26 -7.73
CA ASP A 159 6.73 21.65 -8.13
C ASP A 159 5.97 22.45 -7.05
N THR A 160 6.06 23.78 -7.16
CA THR A 160 5.45 24.73 -6.21
C THR A 160 3.93 24.58 -6.16
N TYR A 161 3.29 24.32 -7.30
CA TYR A 161 1.83 24.19 -7.39
C TYR A 161 1.35 22.99 -6.56
N ASN A 162 1.92 21.81 -6.78
CA ASN A 162 1.55 20.60 -6.06
C ASN A 162 1.88 20.69 -4.57
N SER A 163 3.00 21.31 -4.23
CA SER A 163 3.39 21.55 -2.84
C SER A 163 2.39 22.45 -2.11
N GLN A 164 1.85 23.48 -2.77
CA GLN A 164 0.77 24.31 -2.23
C GLN A 164 -0.54 23.53 -2.07
N GLN A 165 -0.91 22.69 -3.04
CA GLN A 165 -2.11 21.84 -2.94
C GLN A 165 -2.02 20.88 -1.73
N ILE A 166 -0.85 20.26 -1.50
CA ILE A 166 -0.63 19.39 -0.34
C ILE A 166 -0.78 20.16 0.96
N ARG A 167 -0.20 21.37 1.07
CA ARG A 167 -0.39 22.23 2.24
C ARG A 167 -1.87 22.52 2.48
N ASN A 168 -2.61 22.85 1.42
CA ASN A 168 -4.04 23.13 1.49
C ASN A 168 -4.85 21.90 1.94
N CYS A 169 -4.46 20.68 1.54
CA CYS A 169 -5.07 19.45 2.05
C CYS A 169 -4.88 19.26 3.55
N ILE A 170 -3.70 19.62 4.07
CA ILE A 170 -3.35 19.44 5.48
C ILE A 170 -4.07 20.47 6.35
N ASN A 171 -4.28 21.70 5.86
CA ASN A 171 -5.10 22.77 6.45
C ASN A 171 -4.95 22.96 7.98
N ASN A 172 -3.72 22.87 8.52
CA ASN A 172 -3.46 22.90 9.97
C ASN A 172 -4.25 21.87 10.80
N HIS A 173 -4.85 20.88 10.14
CA HIS A 173 -5.68 19.85 10.77
C HIS A 173 -4.82 18.79 11.46
N TYR A 174 -3.66 18.49 10.87
CA TYR A 174 -2.66 17.58 11.42
C TYR A 174 -1.42 18.34 11.93
N GLN A 175 -0.77 17.80 12.96
CA GLN A 175 0.61 18.18 13.27
C GLN A 175 1.54 17.58 12.22
N VAL A 176 2.40 18.40 11.62
CA VAL A 176 3.26 18.00 10.52
C VAL A 176 4.72 18.35 10.80
N PHE A 177 5.62 17.42 10.49
CA PHE A 177 7.06 17.65 10.42
C PHE A 177 7.53 17.44 8.98
N ILE A 178 8.33 18.37 8.47
CA ILE A 178 8.81 18.38 7.09
C ILE A 178 10.33 18.56 7.09
N SER A 179 11.06 17.66 6.45
CA SER A 179 12.44 17.88 6.03
C SER A 179 12.47 18.18 4.53
N SER A 180 13.41 19.05 4.14
CA SER A 180 13.63 19.40 2.74
C SER A 180 15.00 20.08 2.59
N PRO A 181 15.77 19.75 1.54
CA PRO A 181 16.98 20.49 1.17
C PRO A 181 16.66 21.79 0.42
N LYS A 182 15.41 21.96 -0.05
CA LYS A 182 14.93 23.11 -0.82
C LYS A 182 14.52 24.26 0.10
N GLU A 183 15.14 25.44 -0.07
CA GLU A 183 14.81 26.62 0.74
C GLU A 183 13.46 27.25 0.38
N ASP A 184 13.05 27.14 -0.89
CA ASP A 184 11.82 27.66 -1.45
C ASP A 184 10.55 27.05 -0.82
N ILE A 185 10.68 25.88 -0.17
CA ILE A 185 9.60 25.28 0.63
C ILE A 185 9.12 26.21 1.76
N ARG A 186 9.98 27.11 2.24
CA ARG A 186 9.64 28.09 3.29
C ARG A 186 8.53 29.04 2.84
N ASN A 187 8.51 29.39 1.56
CA ASN A 187 7.47 30.26 1.01
C ASN A 187 6.09 29.57 1.05
N ILE A 188 6.08 28.25 1.02
CA ILE A 188 4.85 27.45 1.09
C ILE A 188 4.43 27.31 2.56
N TRP A 189 5.37 27.01 3.46
CA TRP A 189 5.10 26.71 4.87
C TRP A 189 5.47 27.84 5.82
N GLN A 190 5.29 29.09 5.40
CA GLN A 190 5.75 30.30 6.10
C GLN A 190 5.19 30.45 7.53
N ASP A 191 4.02 29.88 7.82
CA ASP A 191 3.36 29.99 9.12
C ASP A 191 3.88 28.97 10.16
N TYR A 192 4.82 28.11 9.77
CA TYR A 192 5.36 27.05 10.62
C TYR A 192 6.74 27.42 11.17
N PRO A 193 7.10 27.01 12.41
CA PRO A 193 8.44 27.23 12.94
C PRO A 193 9.47 26.45 12.14
N ILE A 194 10.56 27.12 11.75
CA ILE A 194 11.63 26.53 10.92
C ILE A 194 12.87 26.29 11.79
N LYS A 195 13.42 25.08 11.70
CA LYS A 195 14.71 24.73 12.33
C LYS A 195 15.70 24.30 11.26
N TYR A 196 16.85 24.98 11.24
CA TYR A 196 17.97 24.62 10.37
C TYR A 196 18.80 23.54 11.04
N LEU A 197 18.92 22.38 10.38
CA LEU A 197 19.87 21.36 10.78
C LEU A 197 21.21 21.71 10.15
N LYS A 198 22.15 22.23 10.97
CA LYS A 198 23.55 22.34 10.54
C LYS A 198 24.08 20.92 10.38
N GLY A 199 24.71 20.63 9.24
CA GLY A 199 25.20 19.30 8.92
C GLY A 199 26.03 18.72 10.07
N ILE A 200 25.79 17.44 10.38
CA ILE A 200 26.78 16.62 11.08
C ILE A 200 27.88 16.39 10.05
N ALA A 201 28.76 17.37 9.89
CA ALA A 201 30.02 17.19 9.20
C ALA A 201 30.97 16.52 10.21
N GLN A 202 31.02 15.19 10.17
CA GLN A 202 32.18 14.39 10.58
C GLN A 202 32.35 13.26 9.59
#